data_AF-A0A524B296-F1
#
_entry.id   AF-A0A524B296-F1
#
_cell.length_a   1.000
_cell.length_b   1.000
_cell.length_c   1.000
_cell.angle_alpha   90.00
_cell.angle_beta   90.00
_cell.angle_gamma   90.00
#
_symmetry.space_group_name_H-M   'P 1'
#
loop_
_entity.id
_entity.type
_entity.pdbx_description
1 polymer ?
#
loop_
_entity_poly.entity_id
_entity_poly.type
_entity_poly.pdbx_seq_one_letter_code
_entity_poly.pdbx_strand_id
1 'polypeptide(L)'
;MIDRRRFLRDSAVLGLAVVVAACGDEALPDSTAETSGAPSPTTPTSTTSTSTSTTPPPRPYTQPGWLAAENRRTGTTAWRIDVPVPRASNEPRPGWIEGYADTTSARHGDDVTLRVSCNSESWHAEAYRMGWYGGDLGRLIWTSDEIPTPWQFVVSRDKATKMTRAEWTPSLTVPITDEWPPGSYLIKLVSDVGEAHYVPLTVRDDAAIGSLVVISAVTTWQAYNPWGGCSLYRCYDGPGRSKVVSFDRPYAATYNWGSADYLTHELPLIALIEELGIDTAYITNIDLHTSGSGEGDELDSVLNGRTALLSVGHDEYYSTPMRATLERARDRGINLAFFGANAVYRHIRLEPNAEGLLRRQMPNYRRAADDPMTEEDPKQSTVQWRNPPLRRPESALIGVQYFAAGVKTSLRVVNPTNWVFEGTKVRNGTRFKRLVSIEADGLGLAEHEPDGLEVLAANPVKFDDGVYDHAMTYYSAESGAGVFATGTIAWILTLDEEEWDDPKTTEFVRGVTTNVLRAFAAGPAGREHPSKGNSRRYRSSIRPPEAIEAAESVETV
;
A
#
# COMPACT_ATOMS: atom_id res chain seq x y z
N MET A 1 -22.89 -14.44 10.83
CA MET A 1 -22.02 -14.04 11.97
C MET A 1 -21.13 -15.22 12.32
N ILE A 2 -19.91 -15.23 11.80
CA ILE A 2 -18.83 -16.15 12.19
C ILE A 2 -17.64 -15.26 12.58
N ASP A 3 -16.81 -15.73 13.50
CA ASP A 3 -15.86 -14.92 14.27
C ASP A 3 -14.69 -14.36 13.42
N ARG A 4 -14.54 -13.03 13.42
CA ARG A 4 -13.46 -12.28 12.74
C ARG A 4 -12.06 -12.57 13.32
N ARG A 5 -11.97 -12.95 14.60
CA ARG A 5 -10.76 -12.94 15.46
C ARG A 5 -9.60 -13.90 15.08
N ARG A 6 -9.47 -14.32 13.82
CA ARG A 6 -8.47 -15.28 13.35
C ARG A 6 -7.25 -14.64 12.68
N PHE A 7 -7.40 -13.47 12.05
CA PHE A 7 -6.36 -12.90 11.17
C PHE A 7 -5.00 -12.70 11.87
N LEU A 8 -4.98 -12.05 13.05
CA LEU A 8 -3.77 -11.82 13.87
C LEU A 8 -3.10 -13.09 14.45
N ARG A 9 -3.54 -14.29 14.06
CA ARG A 9 -2.90 -15.57 14.40
C ARG A 9 -2.24 -16.25 13.21
N ASP A 10 -2.75 -16.06 12.00
CA ASP A 10 -2.31 -16.80 10.83
C ASP A 10 -1.19 -16.06 10.06
N SER A 11 -1.00 -14.74 10.28
CA SER A 11 0.20 -13.93 9.96
C SER A 11 1.46 -14.29 10.77
N ALA A 12 1.61 -15.57 11.10
CA ALA A 12 2.75 -16.19 11.78
C ALA A 12 2.84 -17.70 11.52
N VAL A 13 2.00 -18.27 10.63
CA VAL A 13 1.84 -19.74 10.44
C VAL A 13 1.78 -20.12 8.94
N LEU A 14 2.49 -19.40 8.08
CA LEU A 14 2.68 -19.78 6.66
C LEU A 14 3.87 -20.75 6.48
N GLY A 15 3.82 -21.88 7.18
CA GLY A 15 4.94 -22.83 7.24
C GLY A 15 4.62 -24.26 7.71
N LEU A 16 3.91 -25.06 6.90
CA LEU A 16 4.15 -26.51 6.78
C LEU A 16 3.54 -27.06 5.48
N ALA A 17 4.13 -28.10 4.87
CA ALA A 17 3.74 -28.61 3.56
C ALA A 17 3.43 -30.13 3.52
N VAL A 18 2.29 -30.45 2.90
CA VAL A 18 2.07 -31.44 1.82
C VAL A 18 2.83 -32.79 1.80
N VAL A 19 2.09 -33.90 1.70
CA VAL A 19 2.37 -35.08 0.82
C VAL A 19 1.02 -35.59 0.22
N VAL A 20 1.05 -36.21 -0.96
CA VAL A 20 -0.11 -36.52 -1.85
C VAL A 20 -0.22 -38.02 -2.20
N ALA A 21 -1.38 -38.49 -2.66
CA ALA A 21 -1.58 -39.71 -3.45
C ALA A 21 -2.67 -39.48 -4.54
N ALA A 22 -2.65 -40.22 -5.67
CA ALA A 22 -3.34 -39.85 -6.93
C ALA A 22 -3.97 -41.05 -7.72
N CYS A 23 -4.25 -40.85 -9.02
CA CYS A 23 -4.99 -41.69 -10.02
C CYS A 23 -6.54 -41.56 -9.95
N GLY A 24 -7.36 -41.66 -11.02
CA GLY A 24 -7.14 -41.85 -12.48
C GLY A 24 -8.39 -42.53 -13.15
N ASP A 25 -8.69 -42.56 -14.47
CA ASP A 25 -8.17 -41.92 -15.72
C ASP A 25 -9.21 -42.13 -16.89
N GLU A 26 -9.11 -41.41 -18.04
CA GLU A 26 -9.81 -41.61 -19.36
C GLU A 26 -11.37 -41.44 -19.44
N ALA A 27 -12.10 -41.18 -20.56
CA ALA A 27 -11.82 -40.87 -22.00
C ALA A 27 -13.05 -40.19 -22.73
N LEU A 28 -12.89 -39.86 -24.04
CA LEU A 28 -13.86 -39.26 -25.05
C LEU A 28 -14.80 -40.32 -25.71
N PRO A 29 -15.67 -40.07 -26.76
CA PRO A 29 -15.96 -38.90 -27.65
C PRO A 29 -17.51 -38.60 -27.79
N ASP A 30 -18.18 -38.04 -28.83
CA ASP A 30 -17.88 -37.57 -30.22
C ASP A 30 -19.00 -36.65 -30.83
N SER A 31 -18.73 -35.95 -31.95
CA SER A 31 -19.66 -35.45 -33.00
C SER A 31 -20.69 -34.32 -32.66
N THR A 32 -21.29 -33.51 -33.57
CA THR A 32 -21.22 -33.31 -35.06
C THR A 32 -21.75 -31.91 -35.50
N ALA A 33 -21.42 -31.46 -36.73
CA ALA A 33 -22.11 -30.44 -37.60
C ALA A 33 -22.27 -28.97 -37.08
N GLU A 34 -21.81 -27.91 -37.79
CA GLU A 34 -22.37 -27.27 -39.02
C GLU A 34 -23.80 -26.68 -38.86
N THR A 35 -24.13 -25.43 -39.28
CA THR A 35 -23.71 -24.69 -40.50
C THR A 35 -23.78 -23.13 -40.36
N SER A 36 -23.42 -22.40 -41.44
CA SER A 36 -23.26 -20.94 -41.59
C SER A 36 -24.53 -20.06 -41.66
N GLY A 37 -24.40 -18.74 -41.39
CA GLY A 37 -25.36 -17.72 -41.86
C GLY A 37 -24.96 -16.25 -41.61
N ALA A 38 -24.66 -15.48 -42.67
CA ALA A 38 -24.50 -14.01 -42.69
C ALA A 38 -24.87 -13.49 -44.10
N PRO A 39 -25.38 -12.24 -44.29
CA PRO A 39 -24.51 -11.05 -44.28
C PRO A 39 -25.16 -9.70 -43.82
N SER A 40 -24.32 -8.65 -43.76
CA SER A 40 -24.62 -7.22 -43.55
C SER A 40 -25.08 -6.51 -44.86
N PRO A 41 -25.09 -5.15 -45.02
CA PRO A 41 -24.99 -4.01 -44.08
C PRO A 41 -26.02 -2.87 -44.35
N THR A 42 -25.99 -1.76 -43.58
CA THR A 42 -26.33 -0.41 -44.12
C THR A 42 -25.89 0.77 -43.23
N THR A 43 -25.57 1.91 -43.86
CA THR A 43 -25.18 3.24 -43.33
C THR A 43 -25.21 4.20 -44.55
N PRO A 44 -25.15 5.56 -44.46
CA PRO A 44 -25.07 6.45 -43.29
C PRO A 44 -26.07 7.64 -43.33
N THR A 45 -25.92 8.61 -42.42
CA THR A 45 -26.06 10.06 -42.68
C THR A 45 -25.32 10.85 -41.60
N SER A 46 -24.63 11.93 -41.96
CA SER A 46 -23.95 12.83 -41.02
C SER A 46 -24.64 14.20 -40.99
N THR A 47 -24.73 14.80 -39.79
CA THR A 47 -25.19 16.19 -39.63
C THR A 47 -24.20 16.94 -38.77
N THR A 48 -23.55 17.96 -39.33
CA THR A 48 -22.57 18.80 -38.62
C THR A 48 -23.29 19.79 -37.70
N SER A 49 -22.93 19.81 -36.41
CA SER A 49 -23.40 20.81 -35.45
C SER A 49 -22.23 21.62 -34.88
N THR A 50 -22.47 22.90 -34.62
CA THR A 50 -21.47 23.89 -34.20
C THR A 50 -20.85 23.57 -32.84
N SER A 51 -19.51 23.52 -32.79
CA SER A 51 -18.75 23.43 -31.55
C SER A 51 -18.77 24.74 -30.77
N THR A 52 -19.75 24.91 -29.88
CA THR A 52 -19.66 25.89 -28.80
C THR A 52 -18.52 25.50 -27.87
N SER A 53 -17.57 26.41 -27.62
CA SER A 53 -16.54 26.23 -26.60
C SER A 53 -17.16 26.45 -25.20
N THR A 54 -18.00 25.51 -24.79
CA THR A 54 -18.43 25.35 -23.40
C THR A 54 -17.32 24.61 -22.66
N THR A 55 -16.51 25.33 -21.90
CA THR A 55 -15.68 24.73 -20.86
C THR A 55 -16.58 23.83 -19.99
N PRO A 56 -16.21 22.57 -19.73
CA PRO A 56 -16.99 21.71 -18.85
C PRO A 56 -17.24 22.36 -17.48
N PRO A 57 -18.38 22.09 -16.82
CA PRO A 57 -18.59 22.56 -15.46
C PRO A 57 -17.48 22.04 -14.54
N PRO A 58 -16.97 22.85 -13.58
CA PRO A 58 -15.90 22.42 -12.69
C PRO A 58 -16.34 21.20 -11.88
N ARG A 59 -15.47 20.18 -11.85
CA ARG A 59 -15.81 18.86 -11.34
C ARG A 59 -15.95 18.90 -9.80
N PRO A 60 -16.95 18.23 -9.19
CA PRO A 60 -17.31 18.48 -7.79
C PRO A 60 -16.18 18.28 -6.77
N TYR A 61 -15.26 17.36 -7.04
CA TYR A 61 -14.11 17.02 -6.19
C TYR A 61 -12.92 18.00 -6.29
N THR A 62 -13.03 19.09 -7.07
CA THR A 62 -12.03 20.18 -7.04
C THR A 62 -12.34 21.27 -6.01
N GLN A 63 -13.42 21.13 -5.23
CA GLN A 63 -13.91 22.16 -4.31
C GLN A 63 -13.71 21.75 -2.84
N PRO A 64 -13.35 22.68 -1.92
CA PRO A 64 -13.27 22.36 -0.49
C PRO A 64 -14.58 21.81 0.08
N GLY A 65 -14.48 20.81 0.95
CA GLY A 65 -15.58 20.05 1.52
C GLY A 65 -16.14 18.94 0.62
N TRP A 66 -15.48 18.62 -0.50
CA TRP A 66 -15.95 17.59 -1.43
C TRP A 66 -15.93 16.20 -0.81
N LEU A 67 -14.93 15.86 -0.01
CA LEU A 67 -14.81 14.50 0.55
C LEU A 67 -15.88 14.26 1.62
N ALA A 68 -16.20 15.29 2.39
CA ALA A 68 -17.35 15.32 3.28
C ALA A 68 -18.69 15.31 2.53
N ALA A 69 -18.75 15.72 1.26
CA ALA A 69 -19.94 15.64 0.42
C ALA A 69 -20.12 14.26 -0.23
N GLU A 70 -19.03 13.65 -0.68
CA GLU A 70 -18.99 12.27 -1.17
C GLU A 70 -19.42 11.29 -0.08
N ASN A 71 -18.93 11.47 1.16
CA ASN A 71 -19.30 10.65 2.32
C ASN A 71 -20.74 10.84 2.83
N ARG A 72 -21.55 11.73 2.22
CA ARG A 72 -23.00 11.79 2.44
C ARG A 72 -23.81 10.97 1.43
N ARG A 73 -23.16 10.33 0.44
CA ARG A 73 -23.81 9.33 -0.41
C ARG A 73 -23.95 8.02 0.36
N THR A 74 -24.98 7.24 0.03
CA THR A 74 -25.22 5.92 0.61
C THR A 74 -24.04 4.99 0.34
N GLY A 75 -23.54 4.34 1.38
CA GLY A 75 -22.55 3.28 1.27
C GLY A 75 -23.19 1.92 0.93
N THR A 76 -22.36 0.89 0.91
CA THR A 76 -22.78 -0.51 0.86
C THR A 76 -21.67 -1.41 1.40
N THR A 77 -22.03 -2.53 2.01
CA THR A 77 -21.09 -3.58 2.41
C THR A 77 -20.88 -4.65 1.34
N ALA A 78 -21.56 -4.55 0.19
CA ALA A 78 -21.52 -5.53 -0.90
C ALA A 78 -20.13 -5.70 -1.57
N TRP A 79 -19.21 -4.76 -1.33
CA TRP A 79 -17.80 -4.91 -1.71
C TRP A 79 -17.15 -6.13 -1.05
N ARG A 80 -17.62 -6.57 0.12
CA ARG A 80 -17.01 -7.65 0.89
C ARG A 80 -17.02 -8.99 0.15
N ILE A 81 -16.04 -9.82 0.49
CA ILE A 81 -15.93 -11.21 0.09
C ILE A 81 -16.05 -12.03 1.38
N ASP A 82 -17.29 -12.35 1.78
CA ASP A 82 -17.63 -12.91 3.10
C ASP A 82 -17.38 -14.44 3.20
N VAL A 83 -16.22 -14.90 2.72
CA VAL A 83 -15.71 -16.28 2.91
C VAL A 83 -14.41 -16.25 3.72
N PRO A 84 -13.76 -17.40 4.05
CA PRO A 84 -12.39 -17.40 4.55
C PRO A 84 -11.37 -17.13 3.42
N VAL A 85 -10.25 -16.48 3.75
CA VAL A 85 -9.15 -16.27 2.78
C VAL A 85 -8.66 -17.62 2.25
N PRO A 86 -8.55 -17.81 0.92
CA PRO A 86 -8.04 -19.04 0.32
C PRO A 86 -6.64 -19.42 0.85
N ARG A 87 -6.44 -20.71 1.08
CA ARG A 87 -5.09 -21.25 1.30
C ARG A 87 -4.29 -21.21 0.00
N ALA A 88 -2.96 -21.13 0.13
CA ALA A 88 -2.06 -21.33 -1.00
C ALA A 88 -2.31 -22.69 -1.66
N SER A 89 -2.86 -22.65 -2.87
CA SER A 89 -3.10 -23.78 -3.76
C SER A 89 -2.85 -23.31 -5.18
N ASN A 90 -2.30 -24.19 -6.00
CA ASN A 90 -2.16 -23.99 -7.45
C ASN A 90 -3.26 -24.75 -8.22
N GLU A 91 -4.17 -25.41 -7.51
CA GLU A 91 -5.24 -26.24 -8.09
C GLU A 91 -6.49 -25.39 -8.37
N PRO A 92 -6.98 -25.35 -9.63
CA PRO A 92 -8.25 -24.71 -9.94
C PRO A 92 -9.44 -25.38 -9.24
N ARG A 93 -10.30 -24.55 -8.66
CA ARG A 93 -11.64 -24.92 -8.16
C ARG A 93 -12.69 -24.17 -8.98
N PRO A 94 -13.94 -24.67 -9.12
CA PRO A 94 -14.98 -23.97 -9.89
C PRO A 94 -15.16 -22.53 -9.42
N GLY A 95 -15.30 -21.59 -10.37
CA GLY A 95 -15.38 -20.15 -10.09
C GLY A 95 -14.06 -19.45 -9.77
N TRP A 96 -12.91 -20.14 -9.80
CA TRP A 96 -11.63 -19.50 -9.50
C TRP A 96 -11.35 -18.37 -10.49
N ILE A 97 -11.37 -17.16 -9.94
CA ILE A 97 -11.12 -15.89 -10.61
C ILE A 97 -9.93 -15.19 -9.95
N GLU A 98 -9.02 -14.65 -10.75
CA GLU A 98 -7.96 -13.73 -10.34
C GLU A 98 -7.74 -12.69 -11.46
N GLY A 99 -7.38 -11.45 -11.10
CA GLY A 99 -7.08 -10.41 -12.09
C GLY A 99 -6.13 -9.32 -11.63
N TYR A 100 -5.69 -8.50 -12.60
CA TYR A 100 -4.84 -7.33 -12.36
C TYR A 100 -5.05 -6.25 -13.43
N ALA A 101 -4.70 -5.01 -13.08
CA ALA A 101 -4.69 -3.86 -13.97
C ALA A 101 -3.31 -3.63 -14.61
N ASP A 102 -3.29 -2.97 -15.77
CA ASP A 102 -2.09 -2.42 -16.41
C ASP A 102 -1.46 -1.25 -15.64
N THR A 103 -2.17 -0.65 -14.68
CA THR A 103 -1.68 0.43 -13.82
C THR A 103 -2.08 0.23 -12.35
N THR A 104 -1.35 0.86 -11.43
CA THR A 104 -1.72 0.97 -10.00
C THR A 104 -2.57 2.21 -9.72
N SER A 105 -2.54 3.19 -10.62
CA SER A 105 -3.23 4.48 -10.50
C SER A 105 -3.72 4.99 -11.86
N ALA A 106 -4.84 5.72 -11.86
CA ALA A 106 -5.44 6.29 -13.07
C ALA A 106 -6.10 7.64 -12.77
N ARG A 107 -6.19 8.51 -13.77
CA ARG A 107 -6.93 9.79 -13.73
C ARG A 107 -8.28 9.67 -14.44
N HIS A 108 -9.13 10.66 -14.22
CA HIS A 108 -10.30 10.89 -15.06
C HIS A 108 -9.90 11.12 -16.52
N GLY A 109 -10.50 10.34 -17.43
CA GLY A 109 -10.17 10.31 -18.85
C GLY A 109 -9.17 9.22 -19.24
N ASP A 110 -8.57 8.52 -18.29
CA ASP A 110 -7.75 7.33 -18.56
C ASP A 110 -8.64 6.07 -18.71
N ASP A 111 -8.17 5.13 -19.53
CA ASP A 111 -8.73 3.78 -19.65
C ASP A 111 -7.83 2.79 -18.88
N VAL A 112 -8.41 1.96 -18.00
CA VAL A 112 -7.68 0.93 -17.24
C VAL A 112 -7.97 -0.45 -17.81
N THR A 113 -6.93 -1.20 -18.19
CA THR A 113 -7.08 -2.55 -18.76
C THR A 113 -6.93 -3.64 -17.72
N LEU A 114 -8.03 -4.31 -17.40
CA LEU A 114 -8.03 -5.52 -16.59
C LEU A 114 -7.65 -6.73 -17.44
N ARG A 115 -6.80 -7.59 -16.87
CA ARG A 115 -6.49 -8.94 -17.35
C ARG A 115 -6.97 -9.93 -16.31
N VAL A 116 -7.80 -10.88 -16.72
CA VAL A 116 -8.49 -11.80 -15.82
C VAL A 116 -8.32 -13.24 -16.29
N SER A 117 -8.01 -14.11 -15.32
CA SER A 117 -8.17 -15.56 -15.43
C SER A 117 -9.40 -15.95 -14.64
N CYS A 118 -10.43 -16.46 -15.31
CA CYS A 118 -11.60 -17.08 -14.69
C CYS A 118 -11.81 -18.48 -15.30
N ASN A 119 -12.24 -19.46 -14.51
CA ASN A 119 -12.55 -20.83 -15.01
C ASN A 119 -14.06 -21.15 -15.02
N SER A 120 -14.89 -20.12 -14.98
CA SER A 120 -16.35 -20.14 -15.15
C SER A 120 -16.77 -19.82 -16.60
N GLU A 121 -18.08 -19.87 -16.90
CA GLU A 121 -18.60 -19.51 -18.23
C GLU A 121 -18.61 -17.99 -18.44
N SER A 122 -18.99 -17.22 -17.41
CA SER A 122 -18.89 -15.76 -17.39
C SER A 122 -18.45 -15.18 -16.03
N TRP A 123 -18.13 -13.89 -16.06
CA TRP A 123 -17.80 -13.08 -14.90
C TRP A 123 -18.12 -11.60 -15.16
N HIS A 124 -18.30 -10.82 -14.10
CA HIS A 124 -18.45 -9.36 -14.16
C HIS A 124 -17.52 -8.65 -13.18
N ALA A 125 -17.41 -7.33 -13.30
CA ALA A 125 -16.63 -6.46 -12.43
C ALA A 125 -17.52 -5.42 -11.73
N GLU A 126 -17.30 -5.21 -10.44
CA GLU A 126 -17.95 -4.19 -9.60
C GLU A 126 -16.89 -3.27 -9.00
N ALA A 127 -16.88 -1.99 -9.40
CA ALA A 127 -15.93 -1.01 -8.89
C ALA A 127 -16.50 -0.29 -7.66
N TYR A 128 -15.88 -0.51 -6.50
CA TYR A 128 -16.23 0.16 -5.25
C TYR A 128 -15.17 1.21 -4.92
N ARG A 129 -15.59 2.47 -4.73
CA ARG A 129 -14.76 3.47 -4.05
C ARG A 129 -14.76 3.13 -2.57
N MET A 130 -13.58 2.99 -2.01
CA MET A 130 -13.39 2.70 -0.60
C MET A 130 -13.26 4.02 0.17
N GLY A 131 -13.88 4.11 1.35
CA GLY A 131 -14.09 5.37 2.05
C GLY A 131 -14.97 5.21 3.28
N TRP A 132 -15.31 6.27 4.02
CA TRP A 132 -16.04 6.11 5.29
C TRP A 132 -17.50 5.65 5.09
N TYR A 133 -18.26 6.39 4.29
CA TYR A 133 -19.68 6.14 3.95
C TYR A 133 -20.58 5.74 5.14
N GLY A 134 -20.35 6.33 6.31
CA GLY A 134 -21.14 6.07 7.52
C GLY A 134 -20.84 4.73 8.24
N GLY A 135 -19.75 4.04 7.86
CA GLY A 135 -19.33 2.76 8.44
C GLY A 135 -19.52 1.55 7.51
N ASP A 136 -20.14 1.73 6.33
CA ASP A 136 -20.24 0.68 5.31
C ASP A 136 -18.88 0.37 4.64
N LEU A 137 -17.94 1.31 4.72
CA LEU A 137 -16.55 1.27 4.22
C LEU A 137 -16.36 1.28 2.69
N GLY A 138 -17.44 1.36 1.90
CA GLY A 138 -17.34 1.56 0.46
C GLY A 138 -18.66 1.97 -0.20
N ARG A 139 -18.58 2.44 -1.45
CA ARG A 139 -19.73 2.77 -2.31
C ARG A 139 -19.51 2.22 -3.72
N LEU A 140 -20.52 1.55 -4.27
CA LEU A 140 -20.52 1.12 -5.67
C LEU A 140 -20.51 2.35 -6.59
N ILE A 141 -19.58 2.35 -7.55
CA ILE A 141 -19.39 3.40 -8.55
C ILE A 141 -19.87 2.91 -9.93
N TRP A 142 -19.46 1.71 -10.31
CA TRP A 142 -19.63 1.18 -11.66
C TRP A 142 -19.72 -0.35 -11.64
N THR A 143 -20.39 -0.92 -12.63
CA THR A 143 -20.51 -2.36 -12.86
C THR A 143 -20.38 -2.63 -14.36
N SER A 144 -19.68 -3.70 -14.75
CA SER A 144 -19.59 -4.12 -16.16
C SER A 144 -20.86 -4.87 -16.62
N ASP A 145 -20.98 -5.07 -17.93
CA ASP A 145 -21.77 -6.19 -18.46
C ASP A 145 -21.15 -7.55 -18.05
N GLU A 146 -21.89 -8.64 -18.27
CA GLU A 146 -21.38 -10.02 -18.17
C GLU A 146 -20.37 -10.32 -19.29
N ILE A 147 -19.22 -10.91 -18.94
CA ILE A 147 -18.09 -11.12 -19.84
C ILE A 147 -17.86 -12.62 -20.03
N PRO A 148 -18.22 -13.21 -21.19
CA PRO A 148 -17.83 -14.57 -21.51
C PRO A 148 -16.31 -14.62 -21.72
N THR A 149 -15.61 -15.59 -21.13
CA THR A 149 -14.14 -15.61 -21.17
C THR A 149 -13.57 -17.03 -21.17
N PRO A 150 -12.67 -17.39 -22.11
CA PRO A 150 -11.90 -18.62 -22.00
C PRO A 150 -10.83 -18.47 -20.91
N TRP A 151 -10.66 -19.51 -20.10
CA TRP A 151 -9.71 -19.55 -18.98
C TRP A 151 -8.25 -19.30 -19.41
N GLN A 152 -7.56 -18.39 -18.71
CA GLN A 152 -6.21 -17.91 -19.04
C GLN A 152 -5.19 -18.29 -17.95
N PHE A 153 -4.67 -19.52 -17.91
CA PHE A 153 -3.67 -19.93 -16.89
C PHE A 153 -2.21 -19.87 -17.37
N VAL A 154 -1.86 -18.89 -18.20
CA VAL A 154 -0.48 -18.74 -18.72
C VAL A 154 0.37 -17.96 -17.71
N VAL A 155 1.39 -18.63 -17.16
CA VAL A 155 2.33 -18.04 -16.18
C VAL A 155 3.76 -18.30 -16.65
N SER A 156 4.55 -17.25 -16.79
CA SER A 156 6.00 -17.37 -17.04
C SER A 156 6.81 -17.12 -15.76
N ARG A 157 7.99 -17.75 -15.70
CA ARG A 157 8.92 -17.63 -14.58
C ARG A 157 10.36 -17.65 -15.07
N ASP A 158 11.07 -16.55 -14.88
CA ASP A 158 12.49 -16.49 -15.21
C ASP A 158 13.31 -17.38 -14.25
N LYS A 159 14.36 -18.01 -14.78
CA LYS A 159 15.20 -18.97 -14.04
C LYS A 159 16.28 -18.29 -13.18
N ALA A 160 16.75 -17.09 -13.57
CA ALA A 160 17.83 -16.40 -12.86
C ALA A 160 17.31 -15.54 -11.70
N THR A 161 16.23 -14.79 -11.94
CA THR A 161 15.60 -13.87 -10.99
C THR A 161 14.44 -14.48 -10.22
N LYS A 162 13.83 -15.57 -10.72
CA LYS A 162 12.54 -16.11 -10.24
C LYS A 162 11.39 -15.09 -10.28
N MET A 163 11.48 -14.07 -11.13
CA MET A 163 10.34 -13.20 -11.44
C MET A 163 9.23 -14.03 -12.09
N THR A 164 7.99 -13.84 -11.64
CA THR A 164 6.79 -14.41 -12.28
C THR A 164 5.97 -13.32 -12.95
N ARG A 165 5.32 -13.68 -14.07
CA ARG A 165 4.35 -12.86 -14.79
C ARG A 165 3.13 -13.70 -15.17
N ALA A 166 1.96 -13.09 -15.13
CA ALA A 166 0.80 -13.53 -15.88
C ALA A 166 0.98 -13.08 -17.35
N GLU A 167 0.90 -14.00 -18.29
CA GLU A 167 1.01 -13.69 -19.72
C GLU A 167 -0.38 -13.70 -20.35
N TRP A 168 -1.31 -12.99 -19.69
CA TRP A 168 -2.74 -12.95 -20.02
C TRP A 168 -3.04 -11.81 -20.98
N THR A 169 -3.97 -12.03 -21.92
CA THR A 169 -4.45 -10.97 -22.81
C THR A 169 -5.47 -10.06 -22.09
N PRO A 170 -5.60 -8.79 -22.50
CA PRO A 170 -6.67 -7.90 -22.06
C PRO A 170 -8.03 -8.59 -22.05
N SER A 171 -8.80 -8.36 -20.98
CA SER A 171 -10.11 -9.00 -20.77
C SER A 171 -11.24 -7.96 -20.67
N LEU A 172 -10.96 -6.79 -20.08
CA LEU A 172 -11.91 -5.68 -19.96
C LEU A 172 -11.16 -4.35 -19.92
N THR A 173 -11.70 -3.31 -20.56
CA THR A 173 -11.25 -1.93 -20.42
C THR A 173 -12.28 -1.15 -19.61
N VAL A 174 -11.81 -0.44 -18.58
CA VAL A 174 -12.64 0.30 -17.62
C VAL A 174 -12.36 1.80 -17.77
N PRO A 175 -13.30 2.58 -18.33
CA PRO A 175 -13.11 4.01 -18.53
C PRO A 175 -13.32 4.78 -17.21
N ILE A 176 -12.32 5.53 -16.77
CA ILE A 176 -12.37 6.32 -15.54
C ILE A 176 -13.06 7.66 -15.85
N THR A 177 -14.39 7.68 -15.78
CA THR A 177 -15.19 8.88 -16.09
C THR A 177 -15.19 9.89 -14.94
N ASP A 178 -15.86 11.05 -15.12
CA ASP A 178 -16.09 12.01 -14.03
C ASP A 178 -16.94 11.46 -12.87
N GLU A 179 -17.55 10.27 -13.02
CA GLU A 179 -18.36 9.61 -11.99
C GLU A 179 -17.52 8.84 -10.94
N TRP A 180 -16.20 8.76 -11.14
CA TRP A 180 -15.23 8.05 -10.29
C TRP A 180 -14.48 9.00 -9.31
N PRO A 181 -15.09 9.55 -8.24
CA PRO A 181 -14.42 10.52 -7.39
C PRO A 181 -13.08 9.99 -6.82
N PRO A 182 -12.04 10.83 -6.66
CA PRO A 182 -10.70 10.42 -6.24
C PRO A 182 -10.71 9.59 -4.95
N GLY A 183 -9.87 8.57 -4.88
CA GLY A 183 -9.91 7.60 -3.80
C GLY A 183 -9.15 6.31 -4.11
N SER A 184 -9.03 5.46 -3.09
CA SER A 184 -8.69 4.04 -3.29
C SER A 184 -9.94 3.27 -3.71
N TYR A 185 -9.76 2.30 -4.60
CA TYR A 185 -10.82 1.47 -5.15
C TYR A 185 -10.47 -0.01 -5.00
N LEU A 186 -11.50 -0.83 -4.78
CA LEU A 186 -11.44 -2.26 -5.04
C LEU A 186 -12.39 -2.56 -6.20
N ILE A 187 -11.84 -2.99 -7.33
CA ILE A 187 -12.63 -3.58 -8.42
C ILE A 187 -12.79 -5.06 -8.07
N LYS A 188 -13.97 -5.43 -7.60
CA LYS A 188 -14.34 -6.80 -7.26
C LYS A 188 -14.75 -7.54 -8.54
N LEU A 189 -13.95 -8.52 -8.92
CA LEU A 189 -14.28 -9.49 -9.96
C LEU A 189 -15.17 -10.57 -9.35
N VAL A 190 -16.24 -10.96 -10.03
CA VAL A 190 -17.21 -11.96 -9.57
C VAL A 190 -17.51 -12.94 -10.71
N SER A 191 -17.41 -14.24 -10.44
CA SER A 191 -17.79 -15.31 -11.38
C SER A 191 -19.29 -15.62 -11.31
N ASP A 192 -19.83 -16.22 -12.37
CA ASP A 192 -21.22 -16.75 -12.44
C ASP A 192 -21.64 -17.63 -11.24
N VAL A 193 -20.72 -18.37 -10.62
CA VAL A 193 -20.93 -19.20 -9.43
C VAL A 193 -20.65 -18.49 -8.09
N GLY A 194 -20.32 -17.20 -8.12
CA GLY A 194 -20.20 -16.32 -6.94
C GLY A 194 -18.84 -16.32 -6.22
N GLU A 195 -17.82 -16.99 -6.77
CA GLU A 195 -16.43 -16.83 -6.32
C GLU A 195 -15.87 -15.50 -6.83
N ALA A 196 -15.01 -14.85 -6.02
CA ALA A 196 -14.63 -13.44 -6.23
C ALA A 196 -13.16 -13.13 -5.87
N HIS A 197 -12.63 -12.06 -6.46
CA HIS A 197 -11.26 -11.54 -6.30
C HIS A 197 -11.23 -10.01 -6.44
N TYR A 198 -10.24 -9.34 -5.86
CA TYR A 198 -10.08 -7.89 -5.91
C TYR A 198 -8.90 -7.46 -6.79
N VAL A 199 -9.13 -6.42 -7.60
CA VAL A 199 -8.08 -5.62 -8.22
C VAL A 199 -8.08 -4.23 -7.59
N PRO A 200 -7.08 -3.88 -6.76
CA PRO A 200 -6.90 -2.53 -6.24
C PRO A 200 -6.56 -1.52 -7.34
N LEU A 201 -7.11 -0.31 -7.25
CA LEU A 201 -6.79 0.83 -8.10
C LEU A 201 -6.80 2.12 -7.26
N THR A 202 -5.94 3.09 -7.57
CA THR A 202 -6.05 4.45 -7.01
C THR A 202 -6.51 5.43 -8.08
N VAL A 203 -7.69 6.04 -7.90
CA VAL A 203 -8.16 7.11 -8.80
C VAL A 203 -7.66 8.46 -8.30
N ARG A 204 -6.91 9.13 -9.16
CA ARG A 204 -6.30 10.45 -8.95
C ARG A 204 -7.14 11.55 -9.58
N ASP A 205 -7.26 12.67 -8.87
CA ASP A 205 -7.35 13.97 -9.53
C ASP A 205 -6.26 14.90 -9.00
N ASP A 206 -5.33 15.25 -9.88
CA ASP A 206 -4.25 16.20 -9.58
C ASP A 206 -4.77 17.63 -9.40
N ALA A 207 -5.95 17.94 -9.94
CA ALA A 207 -6.66 19.21 -9.74
C ALA A 207 -7.58 19.20 -8.49
N ALA A 208 -7.73 18.07 -7.78
CA ALA A 208 -8.50 18.04 -6.55
C ALA A 208 -7.76 18.79 -5.45
N ILE A 209 -8.39 19.84 -4.92
CA ILE A 209 -7.89 20.58 -3.77
C ILE A 209 -8.03 19.67 -2.55
N GLY A 210 -6.92 19.43 -1.86
CA GLY A 210 -6.86 18.54 -0.70
C GLY A 210 -5.52 18.71 0.02
N SER A 211 -5.61 18.97 1.32
CA SER A 211 -4.46 19.23 2.20
C SER A 211 -3.59 17.99 2.39
N LEU A 212 -4.22 16.83 2.58
CA LEU A 212 -3.55 15.57 2.83
C LEU A 212 -3.37 14.79 1.53
N VAL A 213 -2.33 13.95 1.48
CA VAL A 213 -2.14 12.92 0.44
C VAL A 213 -1.91 11.57 1.12
N VAL A 214 -2.76 10.58 0.86
CA VAL A 214 -2.52 9.19 1.25
C VAL A 214 -1.66 8.52 0.18
N ILE A 215 -0.58 7.85 0.60
CA ILE A 215 0.31 7.08 -0.27
C ILE A 215 0.02 5.59 -0.05
N SER A 216 -0.56 4.93 -1.07
CA SER A 216 -0.82 3.50 -1.07
C SER A 216 0.45 2.70 -1.39
N ALA A 217 0.75 1.70 -0.56
CA ALA A 217 2.04 1.01 -0.44
C ALA A 217 2.24 -0.12 -1.47
N VAL A 218 1.82 0.12 -2.71
CA VAL A 218 1.79 -0.87 -3.81
C VAL A 218 3.13 -1.54 -4.12
N THR A 219 4.28 -0.88 -3.88
CA THR A 219 5.61 -1.52 -4.02
C THR A 219 5.86 -2.52 -2.90
N THR A 220 5.42 -2.22 -1.68
CA THR A 220 5.49 -3.13 -0.53
C THR A 220 4.56 -4.31 -0.72
N TRP A 221 3.30 -4.07 -1.12
CA TRP A 221 2.36 -5.14 -1.48
C TRP A 221 2.98 -6.08 -2.53
N GLN A 222 3.57 -5.52 -3.58
CA GLN A 222 4.12 -6.31 -4.67
C GLN A 222 5.42 -7.05 -4.29
N ALA A 223 6.17 -6.54 -3.31
CA ALA A 223 7.34 -7.21 -2.75
C ALA A 223 6.97 -8.47 -1.95
N TYR A 224 5.88 -8.42 -1.18
CA TYR A 224 5.36 -9.55 -0.40
C TYR A 224 4.48 -10.51 -1.22
N ASN A 225 3.84 -10.03 -2.30
CA ASN A 225 2.93 -10.81 -3.15
C ASN A 225 3.51 -12.20 -3.53
N PRO A 226 2.88 -13.31 -3.08
CA PRO A 226 3.39 -14.67 -3.27
C PRO A 226 2.99 -15.29 -4.61
N TRP A 227 2.26 -14.58 -5.47
CA TRP A 227 1.67 -15.14 -6.69
C TRP A 227 2.71 -15.74 -7.66
N GLY A 228 2.39 -16.89 -8.26
CA GLY A 228 3.33 -17.68 -9.06
C GLY A 228 4.41 -18.40 -8.23
N GLY A 229 4.28 -18.40 -6.89
CA GLY A 229 5.09 -19.21 -5.98
C GLY A 229 6.28 -18.49 -5.33
N CYS A 230 6.57 -17.23 -5.67
CA CYS A 230 7.65 -16.46 -5.02
C CYS A 230 7.35 -14.96 -4.86
N SER A 231 7.90 -14.41 -3.78
CA SER A 231 7.97 -13.00 -3.43
C SER A 231 9.45 -12.55 -3.29
N LEU A 232 9.70 -11.26 -3.02
CA LEU A 232 11.05 -10.75 -2.73
C LEU A 232 11.62 -11.26 -1.39
N TYR A 233 10.82 -11.94 -0.57
CA TYR A 233 11.21 -12.59 0.67
C TYR A 233 11.55 -14.07 0.52
N ARG A 234 10.67 -14.84 -0.11
CA ARG A 234 10.79 -16.30 -0.21
C ARG A 234 10.05 -16.85 -1.41
N CYS A 235 10.44 -18.05 -1.83
CA CYS A 235 9.57 -18.95 -2.55
C CYS A 235 8.77 -19.82 -1.57
N TYR A 236 7.58 -20.23 -1.99
CA TYR A 236 6.66 -21.07 -1.24
C TYR A 236 6.64 -22.50 -1.81
N ASP A 237 7.13 -22.67 -3.03
CA ASP A 237 7.28 -23.95 -3.76
C ASP A 237 8.72 -24.49 -3.79
N GLY A 238 9.67 -23.82 -3.15
CA GLY A 238 11.09 -24.19 -3.17
C GLY A 238 12.01 -23.22 -2.41
N PRO A 239 13.33 -23.46 -2.42
CA PRO A 239 14.29 -22.66 -1.67
C PRO A 239 14.60 -21.31 -2.33
N GLY A 240 15.06 -20.34 -1.53
CA GLY A 240 15.43 -18.99 -1.96
C GLY A 240 14.24 -18.05 -2.12
N ARG A 241 14.40 -16.99 -2.93
CA ARG A 241 13.44 -15.88 -3.14
C ARG A 241 13.48 -15.39 -4.58
N SER A 242 12.56 -14.52 -4.97
CA SER A 242 12.71 -13.72 -6.21
C SER A 242 13.68 -12.56 -5.99
N LYS A 243 14.51 -12.27 -7.01
CA LYS A 243 15.37 -11.08 -7.11
C LYS A 243 14.67 -9.90 -7.81
N VAL A 244 13.66 -10.20 -8.63
CA VAL A 244 12.80 -9.24 -9.31
C VAL A 244 11.36 -9.74 -9.24
N VAL A 245 10.39 -8.86 -9.08
CA VAL A 245 8.94 -9.16 -9.18
C VAL A 245 8.29 -8.16 -10.15
N SER A 246 7.21 -8.55 -10.82
CA SER A 246 6.56 -7.71 -11.85
C SER A 246 5.08 -7.42 -11.55
N PHE A 247 4.65 -6.18 -11.73
CA PHE A 247 3.24 -5.77 -11.66
C PHE A 247 2.39 -6.39 -12.77
N ASP A 248 2.99 -7.09 -13.73
CA ASP A 248 2.30 -7.92 -14.73
C ASP A 248 1.81 -9.25 -14.12
N ARG A 249 1.17 -9.20 -12.94
CA ARG A 249 0.58 -10.35 -12.24
C ARG A 249 -0.47 -9.89 -11.21
N PRO A 250 -1.48 -10.70 -10.86
CA PRO A 250 -2.39 -10.40 -9.76
C PRO A 250 -1.69 -10.43 -8.40
N TYR A 251 -2.27 -9.72 -7.43
CA TYR A 251 -2.06 -10.04 -6.02
C TYR A 251 -2.79 -11.37 -5.73
N ALA A 252 -2.07 -12.34 -5.16
CA ALA A 252 -2.61 -13.69 -4.95
C ALA A 252 -3.93 -13.68 -4.16
N ALA A 253 -4.86 -14.58 -4.49
CA ALA A 253 -6.09 -14.74 -3.70
C ALA A 253 -5.83 -15.05 -2.21
N THR A 254 -4.66 -15.61 -1.87
CA THR A 254 -4.20 -15.84 -0.48
C THR A 254 -3.84 -14.57 0.28
N TYR A 255 -3.65 -13.45 -0.42
CA TYR A 255 -3.26 -12.16 0.13
C TYR A 255 -4.49 -11.26 0.11
N ASN A 256 -5.43 -11.58 1.00
CA ASN A 256 -6.74 -10.93 1.14
C ASN A 256 -7.52 -10.84 -0.19
N TRP A 257 -7.70 -11.97 -0.89
CA TRP A 257 -8.39 -12.04 -2.19
C TRP A 257 -7.83 -11.11 -3.26
N GLY A 258 -6.57 -10.70 -3.17
CA GLY A 258 -5.97 -9.74 -4.10
C GLY A 258 -6.02 -8.28 -3.63
N SER A 259 -6.61 -7.96 -2.48
CA SER A 259 -6.50 -6.60 -1.91
C SER A 259 -5.11 -6.29 -1.35
N ALA A 260 -4.23 -7.30 -1.25
CA ALA A 260 -2.96 -7.21 -0.52
C ALA A 260 -3.18 -6.63 0.89
N ASP A 261 -2.31 -5.71 1.33
CA ASP A 261 -2.41 -5.06 2.63
C ASP A 261 -3.47 -3.95 2.73
N TYR A 262 -4.17 -3.60 1.64
CA TYR A 262 -5.09 -2.46 1.59
C TYR A 262 -6.13 -2.46 2.72
N LEU A 263 -6.86 -3.57 2.88
CA LEU A 263 -7.97 -3.69 3.83
C LEU A 263 -7.54 -3.55 5.30
N THR A 264 -6.27 -3.81 5.61
CA THR A 264 -5.77 -3.87 6.99
C THR A 264 -4.82 -2.73 7.34
N HIS A 265 -3.93 -2.35 6.43
CA HIS A 265 -2.88 -1.35 6.68
C HIS A 265 -3.18 0.02 6.05
N GLU A 266 -4.27 0.19 5.29
CA GLU A 266 -4.64 1.48 4.67
C GLU A 266 -6.09 1.90 4.96
N LEU A 267 -7.06 1.01 4.71
CA LEU A 267 -8.50 1.30 4.82
C LEU A 267 -8.91 1.90 6.20
N PRO A 268 -8.43 1.42 7.37
CA PRO A 268 -8.81 2.02 8.66
C PRO A 268 -8.34 3.47 8.84
N LEU A 269 -7.22 3.86 8.21
CA LEU A 269 -6.74 5.24 8.21
C LEU A 269 -7.55 6.10 7.23
N ILE A 270 -7.83 5.58 6.02
CA ILE A 270 -8.66 6.26 5.02
C ILE A 270 -10.06 6.53 5.58
N ALA A 271 -10.67 5.53 6.23
CA ALA A 271 -11.97 5.66 6.88
C ALA A 271 -11.98 6.75 7.97
N LEU A 272 -10.93 6.84 8.80
CA LEU A 272 -10.80 7.91 9.81
C LEU A 272 -10.65 9.31 9.17
N ILE A 273 -9.84 9.43 8.12
CA ILE A 273 -9.65 10.70 7.38
C ILE A 273 -10.98 11.17 6.76
N GLU A 274 -11.74 10.24 6.18
CA GLU A 274 -13.01 10.51 5.54
C GLU A 274 -14.15 10.79 6.54
N GLU A 275 -14.18 10.10 7.68
CA GLU A 275 -15.11 10.41 8.78
C GLU A 275 -14.85 11.81 9.36
N LEU A 276 -13.58 12.21 9.48
CA LEU A 276 -13.19 13.57 9.87
C LEU A 276 -13.49 14.63 8.80
N GLY A 277 -13.86 14.22 7.59
CA GLY A 277 -14.23 15.10 6.48
C GLY A 277 -13.08 15.93 5.91
N ILE A 278 -11.83 15.47 6.05
CA ILE A 278 -10.64 16.23 5.64
C ILE A 278 -10.31 15.95 4.17
N ASP A 279 -10.49 16.93 3.28
CA ASP A 279 -10.22 16.75 1.85
C ASP A 279 -8.78 16.26 1.58
N THR A 280 -8.69 15.14 0.87
CA THR A 280 -7.51 14.29 0.75
C THR A 280 -7.35 13.83 -0.69
N ALA A 281 -6.13 13.90 -1.21
CA ALA A 281 -5.76 13.25 -2.46
C ALA A 281 -5.18 11.85 -2.20
N TYR A 282 -5.19 11.00 -3.23
CA TYR A 282 -4.77 9.60 -3.13
C TYR A 282 -3.77 9.33 -4.24
N ILE A 283 -2.61 8.77 -3.88
CA ILE A 283 -1.58 8.36 -4.82
C ILE A 283 -1.00 7.00 -4.40
N THR A 284 -0.19 6.40 -5.26
CA THR A 284 0.61 5.19 -4.98
C THR A 284 2.09 5.52 -4.91
N ASN A 285 2.91 4.58 -4.44
CA ASN A 285 4.37 4.66 -4.57
C ASN A 285 4.86 4.93 -6.02
N ILE A 286 4.14 4.48 -7.05
CA ILE A 286 4.53 4.64 -8.46
C ILE A 286 4.35 6.09 -8.93
N ASP A 287 3.32 6.79 -8.44
CA ASP A 287 3.12 8.22 -8.68
C ASP A 287 4.20 9.04 -7.96
N LEU A 288 4.54 8.66 -6.72
CA LEU A 288 5.62 9.27 -5.93
C LEU A 288 7.01 9.08 -6.58
N HIS A 289 7.24 7.92 -7.23
CA HIS A 289 8.40 7.68 -8.07
C HIS A 289 8.42 8.61 -9.29
N THR A 290 7.30 8.69 -10.02
CA THR A 290 7.19 9.51 -11.25
C THR A 290 7.42 11.00 -10.94
N SER A 291 6.91 11.49 -9.80
CA SER A 291 7.20 12.82 -9.27
C SER A 291 8.70 13.07 -8.96
N GLY A 292 9.49 12.02 -8.79
CA GLY A 292 10.92 12.11 -8.48
C GLY A 292 11.87 11.83 -9.65
N SER A 293 11.43 11.23 -10.76
CA SER A 293 12.33 10.71 -11.81
C SER A 293 12.68 11.73 -12.89
N GLY A 294 11.92 12.84 -13.00
CA GLY A 294 12.05 13.83 -14.08
C GLY A 294 11.24 13.51 -15.34
N GLU A 295 10.37 12.49 -15.30
CA GLU A 295 9.69 11.95 -16.48
C GLU A 295 8.25 12.47 -16.64
N GLY A 296 8.10 13.64 -17.27
CA GLY A 296 6.82 14.22 -17.70
C GLY A 296 6.24 15.29 -16.75
N ASP A 297 5.40 16.19 -17.26
CA ASP A 297 4.94 17.39 -16.51
C ASP A 297 4.07 17.11 -15.26
N GLU A 298 3.76 15.83 -14.99
CA GLU A 298 3.11 15.38 -13.76
C GLU A 298 3.95 15.66 -12.49
N LEU A 299 5.23 15.95 -12.65
CA LEU A 299 6.28 16.00 -11.62
C LEU A 299 5.91 16.71 -10.30
N ASP A 300 5.33 17.91 -10.37
CA ASP A 300 5.00 18.70 -9.18
C ASP A 300 3.55 18.49 -8.67
N SER A 301 2.71 17.74 -9.39
CA SER A 301 1.27 17.60 -9.08
C SER A 301 0.98 17.00 -7.70
N VAL A 302 1.76 16.00 -7.27
CA VAL A 302 1.61 15.34 -5.97
C VAL A 302 2.11 16.19 -4.79
N LEU A 303 2.77 17.33 -5.07
CA LEU A 303 3.23 18.31 -4.08
C LEU A 303 2.43 19.63 -4.15
N ASN A 304 1.84 19.94 -5.30
CA ASN A 304 1.13 21.19 -5.52
C ASN A 304 -0.14 21.30 -4.65
N GLY A 305 -0.24 22.38 -3.88
CA GLY A 305 -1.38 22.63 -2.98
C GLY A 305 -1.49 21.69 -1.78
N ARG A 306 -0.51 20.80 -1.54
CA ARG A 306 -0.53 19.81 -0.46
C ARG A 306 0.15 20.36 0.80
N THR A 307 -0.38 20.01 1.96
CA THR A 307 0.19 20.35 3.27
C THR A 307 0.75 19.13 4.00
N ALA A 308 0.36 17.90 3.65
CA ALA A 308 1.01 16.69 4.16
C ALA A 308 1.00 15.49 3.20
N LEU A 309 2.03 14.65 3.29
CA LEU A 309 2.09 13.30 2.73
C LEU A 309 1.99 12.27 3.86
N LEU A 310 1.17 11.24 3.67
CA LEU A 310 0.86 10.22 4.68
C LEU A 310 1.28 8.83 4.17
N SER A 311 2.34 8.29 4.76
CA SER A 311 2.74 6.88 4.64
C SER A 311 1.88 6.02 5.57
N VAL A 312 1.41 4.91 5.02
CA VAL A 312 0.47 3.97 5.63
C VAL A 312 1.15 2.99 6.60
N GLY A 313 0.47 1.90 6.97
CA GLY A 313 0.87 1.01 8.07
C GLY A 313 2.13 0.18 7.79
N HIS A 314 2.47 -0.05 6.53
CA HIS A 314 3.67 -0.75 6.11
C HIS A 314 4.10 -0.31 4.70
N ASP A 315 5.24 0.36 4.58
CA ASP A 315 5.69 1.04 3.35
C ASP A 315 7.22 0.88 3.15
N GLU A 316 7.68 -0.38 3.15
CA GLU A 316 9.10 -0.79 3.21
C GLU A 316 9.90 -0.45 1.93
N TYR A 317 9.31 -0.60 0.74
CA TYR A 317 10.05 -0.65 -0.53
C TYR A 317 10.08 0.68 -1.30
N TYR A 318 11.21 1.40 -1.19
CA TYR A 318 11.40 2.75 -1.74
C TYR A 318 12.49 2.84 -2.81
N SER A 319 12.16 3.47 -3.94
CA SER A 319 13.14 3.81 -4.99
C SER A 319 13.79 5.18 -4.78
N THR A 320 14.93 5.43 -5.45
CA THR A 320 15.64 6.71 -5.37
C THR A 320 14.74 7.92 -5.67
N PRO A 321 13.91 7.91 -6.74
CA PRO A 321 12.93 8.97 -6.99
C PRO A 321 11.92 9.16 -5.84
N MET A 322 11.32 8.08 -5.32
CA MET A 322 10.30 8.14 -4.25
C MET A 322 10.83 8.83 -3.00
N ARG A 323 12.00 8.38 -2.52
CA ARG A 323 12.62 8.95 -1.31
C ARG A 323 13.00 10.41 -1.52
N ALA A 324 13.55 10.75 -2.69
CA ALA A 324 13.86 12.13 -3.03
C ALA A 324 12.59 13.00 -3.06
N THR A 325 11.42 12.47 -3.45
CA THR A 325 10.15 13.21 -3.42
C THR A 325 9.69 13.50 -1.99
N LEU A 326 9.81 12.55 -1.06
CA LEU A 326 9.54 12.81 0.37
C LEU A 326 10.49 13.87 0.96
N GLU A 327 11.79 13.78 0.64
CA GLU A 327 12.79 14.75 1.07
C GLU A 327 12.47 16.16 0.51
N ARG A 328 12.17 16.29 -0.79
CA ARG A 328 11.72 17.56 -1.40
C ARG A 328 10.41 18.08 -0.79
N ALA A 329 9.48 17.21 -0.41
CA ALA A 329 8.23 17.60 0.22
C ALA A 329 8.48 18.25 1.59
N ARG A 330 9.22 17.56 2.46
CA ARG A 330 9.68 18.10 3.77
C ARG A 330 10.40 19.43 3.59
N ASP A 331 11.35 19.50 2.67
CA ASP A 331 12.20 20.69 2.49
C ASP A 331 11.45 21.88 1.87
N ARG A 332 10.30 21.64 1.21
CA ARG A 332 9.34 22.67 0.76
C ARG A 332 8.31 23.07 1.83
N GLY A 333 8.26 22.41 2.98
CA GLY A 333 7.32 22.72 4.08
C GLY A 333 6.09 21.80 4.16
N ILE A 334 6.03 20.75 3.34
CA ILE A 334 4.95 19.75 3.38
C ILE A 334 5.27 18.75 4.50
N ASN A 335 4.30 18.49 5.39
CA ASN A 335 4.47 17.59 6.52
C ASN A 335 4.58 16.12 6.06
N LEU A 336 5.26 15.26 6.82
CA LEU A 336 5.34 13.81 6.56
C LEU A 336 4.86 13.00 7.76
N ALA A 337 3.82 12.17 7.59
CA ALA A 337 3.38 11.24 8.63
C ALA A 337 3.69 9.79 8.23
N PHE A 338 4.26 9.02 9.15
CA PHE A 338 4.51 7.58 9.00
C PHE A 338 3.71 6.84 10.08
N PHE A 339 2.58 6.26 9.68
CA PHE A 339 1.65 5.57 10.58
C PHE A 339 1.94 4.06 10.73
N GLY A 340 3.19 3.65 10.49
CA GLY A 340 3.64 2.26 10.51
C GLY A 340 4.98 2.06 11.21
N ALA A 341 5.66 0.96 10.84
CA ALA A 341 7.11 0.79 11.02
C ALA A 341 7.75 0.39 9.69
N ASN A 342 9.08 0.23 9.68
CA ASN A 342 9.86 -0.32 8.57
C ASN A 342 9.80 0.48 7.26
N ALA A 343 9.27 1.70 7.31
CA ALA A 343 9.12 2.54 6.12
C ALA A 343 10.50 2.96 5.54
N VAL A 344 10.61 2.95 4.22
CA VAL A 344 11.84 3.37 3.48
C VAL A 344 13.10 2.52 3.82
N TYR A 345 12.95 1.27 4.29
CA TYR A 345 14.08 0.38 4.64
C TYR A 345 14.74 -0.29 3.44
N ARG A 346 13.97 -0.67 2.40
CA ARG A 346 14.51 -1.34 1.20
C ARG A 346 14.67 -0.38 0.05
N HIS A 347 15.85 -0.43 -0.59
CA HIS A 347 16.04 0.21 -1.88
C HIS A 347 15.51 -0.70 -3.00
N ILE A 348 14.74 -0.13 -3.92
CA ILE A 348 14.28 -0.77 -5.15
C ILE A 348 14.62 0.08 -6.38
N ARG A 349 14.72 -0.60 -7.52
CA ARG A 349 14.54 0.05 -8.82
C ARG A 349 13.11 -0.20 -9.32
N LEU A 350 12.66 0.62 -10.25
CA LEU A 350 11.46 0.39 -11.05
C LEU A 350 11.89 0.45 -12.51
N GLU A 351 11.75 -0.67 -13.20
CA GLU A 351 12.29 -0.93 -14.54
C GLU A 351 11.15 -1.28 -15.51
N PRO A 352 11.32 -1.08 -16.82
CA PRO A 352 10.30 -1.48 -17.79
C PRO A 352 10.14 -3.00 -17.87
N ASN A 353 9.00 -3.48 -18.39
CA ASN A 353 8.88 -4.88 -18.81
C ASN A 353 9.50 -5.12 -20.20
N ALA A 354 9.50 -6.37 -20.66
CA ALA A 354 10.09 -6.76 -21.95
C ALA A 354 9.36 -6.13 -23.15
N GLU A 355 8.13 -5.71 -22.92
CA GLU A 355 7.21 -5.05 -23.84
C GLU A 355 7.37 -3.52 -23.83
N GLY A 356 8.27 -2.98 -22.99
CA GLY A 356 8.64 -1.56 -22.93
C GLY A 356 7.77 -0.69 -22.01
N LEU A 357 6.76 -1.25 -21.33
CA LEU A 357 5.92 -0.52 -20.39
C LEU A 357 6.71 -0.18 -19.12
N LEU A 358 6.79 1.10 -18.78
CA LEU A 358 7.63 1.61 -17.69
C LEU A 358 7.19 1.12 -16.31
N ARG A 359 8.16 0.96 -15.40
CA ARG A 359 7.95 0.71 -13.95
C ARG A 359 7.20 -0.59 -13.62
N ARG A 360 7.07 -1.51 -14.58
CA ARG A 360 6.38 -2.81 -14.44
C ARG A 360 7.22 -3.91 -13.80
N GLN A 361 8.55 -3.75 -13.70
CA GLN A 361 9.43 -4.65 -12.96
C GLN A 361 10.06 -3.94 -11.75
N MET A 362 10.24 -4.67 -10.65
CA MET A 362 10.78 -4.14 -9.39
C MET A 362 11.88 -5.07 -8.85
N PRO A 363 13.16 -4.77 -9.13
CA PRO A 363 14.30 -5.50 -8.57
C PRO A 363 14.58 -5.17 -7.10
N ASN A 364 14.97 -6.20 -6.35
CA ASN A 364 15.65 -6.08 -5.08
C ASN A 364 16.63 -7.26 -4.87
N TYR A 365 17.92 -6.98 -4.94
CA TYR A 365 19.00 -7.95 -4.83
C TYR A 365 19.52 -8.14 -3.39
N ARG A 366 19.17 -7.24 -2.45
CA ARG A 366 19.52 -7.21 -1.02
C ARG A 366 21.02 -7.03 -0.69
N ARG A 367 21.91 -7.62 -1.47
CA ARG A 367 23.37 -7.50 -1.35
C ARG A 367 23.96 -6.79 -2.56
N ALA A 368 24.89 -5.88 -2.33
CA ALA A 368 25.55 -5.12 -3.41
C ALA A 368 26.27 -6.05 -4.41
N ALA A 369 26.98 -7.07 -3.92
CA ALA A 369 27.65 -8.08 -4.75
C ALA A 369 26.71 -9.02 -5.54
N ASP A 370 25.40 -9.01 -5.25
CA ASP A 370 24.40 -9.77 -5.99
C ASP A 370 23.69 -8.94 -7.08
N ASP A 371 23.84 -7.60 -7.04
CA ASP A 371 23.12 -6.64 -7.88
C ASP A 371 24.02 -6.15 -9.03
N PRO A 372 23.69 -6.40 -10.31
CA PRO A 372 24.51 -5.97 -11.44
C PRO A 372 24.67 -4.44 -11.52
N MET A 373 23.70 -3.68 -11.01
CA MET A 373 23.73 -2.21 -11.04
C MET A 373 24.78 -1.61 -10.10
N THR A 374 25.30 -2.38 -9.14
CA THR A 374 26.28 -1.88 -8.14
C THR A 374 27.57 -1.36 -8.78
N GLU A 375 28.03 -1.95 -9.88
CA GLU A 375 29.23 -1.52 -10.59
C GLU A 375 28.97 -0.35 -11.56
N GLU A 376 27.73 -0.19 -12.03
CA GLU A 376 27.31 0.84 -12.99
C GLU A 376 26.91 2.16 -12.30
N ASP A 377 25.93 2.12 -11.38
CA ASP A 377 25.65 3.21 -10.44
C ASP A 377 25.42 2.64 -9.02
N PRO A 378 26.43 2.72 -8.14
CA PRO A 378 26.28 2.35 -6.73
C PRO A 378 25.08 2.99 -6.03
N LYS A 379 24.59 4.16 -6.48
CA LYS A 379 23.43 4.84 -5.88
C LYS A 379 22.08 4.20 -6.22
N GLN A 380 22.05 3.24 -7.16
CA GLN A 380 20.87 2.41 -7.46
C GLN A 380 21.04 0.94 -7.02
N SER A 381 22.07 0.63 -6.23
CA SER A 381 22.28 -0.70 -5.64
C SER A 381 21.17 -1.01 -4.62
N THR A 382 20.44 -2.10 -4.83
CA THR A 382 19.21 -2.45 -4.09
C THR A 382 19.46 -3.17 -2.76
N VAL A 383 20.34 -2.56 -1.95
CA VAL A 383 20.61 -2.93 -0.55
C VAL A 383 19.53 -2.35 0.39
N GLN A 384 19.71 -2.50 1.71
CA GLN A 384 18.99 -1.66 2.68
C GLN A 384 19.47 -0.21 2.56
N TRP A 385 18.57 0.76 2.71
CA TRP A 385 18.87 2.19 2.55
C TRP A 385 20.02 2.68 3.46
N ARG A 386 20.10 2.15 4.69
CA ARG A 386 21.19 2.42 5.65
C ARG A 386 22.56 1.83 5.27
N ASN A 387 22.62 0.77 4.47
CA ASN A 387 23.85 0.02 4.21
C ASN A 387 24.72 0.67 3.12
N PRO A 388 26.04 0.37 3.06
CA PRO A 388 26.86 0.65 1.89
C PRO A 388 26.31 -0.07 0.64
N PRO A 389 26.39 0.53 -0.56
CA PRO A 389 27.01 1.83 -0.86
C PRO A 389 26.16 3.06 -0.49
N LEU A 390 24.85 2.91 -0.23
CA LEU A 390 23.90 4.03 -0.11
C LEU A 390 24.14 4.92 1.11
N ARG A 391 24.36 4.33 2.29
CA ARG A 391 24.62 5.03 3.58
C ARG A 391 23.58 6.12 3.92
N ARG A 392 22.32 5.90 3.59
CA ARG A 392 21.19 6.82 3.84
C ARG A 392 20.17 6.15 4.75
N PRO A 393 20.40 6.06 6.08
CA PRO A 393 19.44 5.43 6.97
C PRO A 393 18.08 6.12 6.96
N GLU A 394 17.08 5.40 7.41
CA GLU A 394 15.66 5.78 7.40
C GLU A 394 15.41 6.90 8.43
N SER A 395 16.13 6.83 9.55
CA SER A 395 16.19 7.83 10.63
C SER A 395 16.51 9.23 10.13
N ALA A 396 17.34 9.40 9.08
CA ALA A 396 17.68 10.70 8.49
C ALA A 396 16.50 11.42 7.79
N LEU A 397 15.40 10.71 7.53
CA LEU A 397 14.16 11.27 6.99
C LEU A 397 13.01 11.17 8.02
N ILE A 398 12.88 10.02 8.67
CA ILE A 398 11.71 9.67 9.50
C ILE A 398 11.90 10.06 10.97
N GLY A 399 13.15 10.16 11.44
CA GLY A 399 13.49 10.32 12.86
C GLY A 399 13.62 8.99 13.64
N VAL A 400 13.18 7.87 13.04
CA VAL A 400 13.35 6.50 13.55
C VAL A 400 13.72 5.55 12.42
N GLN A 401 14.17 4.35 12.76
CA GLN A 401 14.55 3.30 11.81
C GLN A 401 14.22 1.89 12.33
N TYR A 402 13.91 0.97 11.41
CA TYR A 402 13.61 -0.44 11.71
C TYR A 402 14.71 -1.13 12.51
N PHE A 403 14.29 -1.96 13.49
CA PHE A 403 15.20 -2.81 14.25
C PHE A 403 14.70 -4.25 14.50
N ALA A 404 13.40 -4.55 14.36
CA ALA A 404 12.86 -5.86 14.71
C ALA A 404 11.50 -6.19 14.08
N ALA A 405 11.35 -7.45 13.69
CA ALA A 405 10.08 -8.10 13.32
C ALA A 405 9.66 -9.16 14.34
N GLY A 406 8.42 -9.66 14.24
CA GLY A 406 7.83 -10.63 15.17
C GLY A 406 7.62 -10.12 16.61
N VAL A 407 7.81 -8.81 16.86
CA VAL A 407 7.75 -8.22 18.19
C VAL A 407 6.32 -8.01 18.68
N LYS A 408 6.14 -8.01 20.01
CA LYS A 408 4.83 -7.77 20.67
C LYS A 408 5.01 -7.23 22.08
N THR A 409 4.93 -5.91 22.26
CA THR A 409 5.16 -5.24 23.54
C THR A 409 4.25 -4.01 23.73
N SER A 410 4.50 -3.21 24.77
CA SER A 410 3.64 -2.05 25.11
C SER A 410 4.28 -0.74 24.67
N LEU A 411 3.54 0.08 23.91
CA LEU A 411 3.86 1.49 23.74
C LEU A 411 3.78 2.18 25.11
N ARG A 412 4.70 3.09 25.42
CA ARG A 412 4.76 3.83 26.69
C ARG A 412 4.97 5.32 26.44
N VAL A 413 3.97 6.15 26.74
CA VAL A 413 4.06 7.61 26.62
C VAL A 413 5.13 8.15 27.57
N VAL A 414 6.04 8.99 27.06
CA VAL A 414 7.12 9.63 27.85
C VAL A 414 7.06 11.16 27.83
N ASN A 415 6.44 11.76 26.81
CA ASN A 415 6.27 13.21 26.68
C ASN A 415 4.78 13.58 26.53
N PRO A 416 3.96 13.39 27.61
CA PRO A 416 2.50 13.54 27.55
C PRO A 416 2.01 14.98 27.33
N THR A 417 2.92 15.96 27.35
CA THR A 417 2.65 17.39 27.16
C THR A 417 2.88 17.86 25.72
N ASN A 418 3.24 16.96 24.80
CA ASN A 418 3.29 17.26 23.38
C ASN A 418 1.87 17.31 22.77
N TRP A 419 1.67 18.21 21.81
CA TRP A 419 0.39 18.51 21.16
C TRP A 419 -0.32 17.28 20.57
N VAL A 420 0.41 16.26 20.11
CA VAL A 420 -0.21 15.04 19.56
C VAL A 420 -1.10 14.31 20.59
N PHE A 421 -0.87 14.53 21.88
CA PHE A 421 -1.61 13.93 22.98
C PHE A 421 -2.76 14.80 23.51
N GLU A 422 -3.05 15.96 22.91
CA GLU A 422 -4.15 16.83 23.34
C GLU A 422 -5.50 16.09 23.33
N GLY A 423 -6.33 16.31 24.36
CA GLY A 423 -7.58 15.56 24.58
C GLY A 423 -7.40 14.10 25.01
N THR A 424 -6.26 13.46 24.73
CA THR A 424 -6.01 12.07 25.12
C THR A 424 -5.71 11.96 26.62
N LYS A 425 -6.31 10.98 27.30
CA LYS A 425 -6.30 10.85 28.77
C LYS A 425 -5.00 10.22 29.30
N VAL A 426 -3.84 10.70 28.85
CA VAL A 426 -2.52 10.11 29.11
C VAL A 426 -1.70 10.89 30.14
N ARG A 427 -0.64 10.25 30.64
CA ARG A 427 0.40 10.82 31.50
C ARG A 427 1.73 10.11 31.22
N ASN A 428 2.83 10.63 31.76
CA ASN A 428 4.13 9.98 31.66
C ASN A 428 4.03 8.56 32.27
N GLY A 429 4.49 7.55 31.55
CA GLY A 429 4.39 6.15 31.92
C GLY A 429 3.05 5.49 31.62
N THR A 430 2.07 6.16 31.00
CA THR A 430 0.87 5.48 30.46
C THR A 430 1.31 4.46 29.41
N ARG A 431 0.79 3.23 29.52
CA ARG A 431 1.12 2.10 28.65
C ARG A 431 -0.12 1.59 27.91
N PHE A 432 0.06 1.27 26.63
CA PHE A 432 -0.92 0.59 25.77
C PHE A 432 -0.32 -0.75 25.38
N LYS A 433 -0.96 -1.85 25.82
CA LYS A 433 -0.44 -3.21 25.60
C LYS A 433 -0.57 -3.58 24.13
N ARG A 434 0.35 -4.40 23.62
CA ARG A 434 0.41 -4.86 22.21
C ARG A 434 0.58 -3.76 21.15
N LEU A 435 0.44 -2.47 21.45
CA LEU A 435 0.47 -1.41 20.42
C LEU A 435 1.80 -1.32 19.66
N VAL A 436 2.90 -1.81 20.23
CA VAL A 436 4.13 -2.12 19.48
C VAL A 436 4.05 -3.59 19.08
N SER A 437 3.64 -3.89 17.84
CA SER A 437 3.49 -5.26 17.33
C SER A 437 3.78 -5.38 15.84
N ILE A 438 4.06 -6.63 15.43
CA ILE A 438 4.46 -7.05 14.08
C ILE A 438 5.89 -6.59 13.82
N GLU A 439 6.11 -5.29 13.60
CA GLU A 439 7.45 -4.71 13.46
C GLU A 439 7.57 -3.41 14.26
N ALA A 440 8.81 -3.01 14.57
CA ALA A 440 9.09 -1.80 15.35
C ALA A 440 10.30 -1.01 14.83
N ASP A 441 10.15 0.32 14.89
CA ASP A 441 11.22 1.29 14.68
C ASP A 441 11.70 1.89 16.00
N GLY A 442 12.97 2.30 16.03
CA GLY A 442 13.64 2.90 17.18
C GLY A 442 14.58 4.02 16.76
N LEU A 443 15.27 4.59 17.75
CA LEU A 443 16.31 5.60 17.49
C LEU A 443 17.47 5.01 16.69
N GLY A 444 18.02 5.82 15.79
CA GLY A 444 19.15 5.47 14.93
C GLY A 444 20.48 5.88 15.53
N LEU A 445 21.47 6.03 14.64
CA LEU A 445 22.75 6.66 14.99
C LEU A 445 22.57 8.16 15.17
N ALA A 446 23.18 8.71 16.23
CA ALA A 446 22.94 10.08 16.71
C ALA A 446 23.31 11.18 15.71
N GLU A 447 24.27 10.90 14.83
CA GLU A 447 24.80 11.74 13.76
C GLU A 447 24.06 11.54 12.41
N HIS A 448 23.08 10.63 12.38
CA HIS A 448 22.19 10.37 11.25
C HIS A 448 20.72 10.71 11.55
N GLU A 449 20.41 11.29 12.73
CA GLU A 449 19.08 11.75 13.12
C GLU A 449 18.89 13.27 12.87
N PRO A 450 17.69 13.73 12.52
CA PRO A 450 17.35 15.15 12.47
C PRO A 450 17.56 15.87 13.79
N ASP A 451 18.01 17.13 13.71
CA ASP A 451 18.05 18.01 14.88
C ASP A 451 16.63 18.29 15.41
N GLY A 452 16.53 18.56 16.72
CA GLY A 452 15.25 18.84 17.38
C GLY A 452 14.35 17.61 17.66
N LEU A 453 14.77 16.39 17.32
CA LEU A 453 13.99 15.16 17.47
C LEU A 453 13.40 14.94 18.88
N GLU A 454 12.06 15.01 18.98
CA GLU A 454 11.29 14.62 20.16
C GLU A 454 10.90 13.15 20.10
N VAL A 455 11.19 12.43 21.17
CA VAL A 455 10.59 11.14 21.52
C VAL A 455 9.33 11.40 22.33
N LEU A 456 8.22 10.82 21.86
CA LEU A 456 6.86 11.05 22.36
C LEU A 456 6.39 9.88 23.23
N ALA A 457 6.62 8.67 22.72
CA ALA A 457 6.55 7.41 23.44
C ALA A 457 7.83 6.62 23.16
N ALA A 458 8.31 5.86 24.15
CA ALA A 458 9.42 4.94 23.95
C ALA A 458 9.34 3.74 24.89
N ASN A 459 9.77 2.57 24.45
CA ASN A 459 9.79 1.38 25.29
C ASN A 459 10.87 0.34 24.91
N PRO A 460 11.67 -0.17 25.88
CA PRO A 460 12.65 -1.22 25.62
C PRO A 460 12.00 -2.51 25.16
N VAL A 461 12.53 -3.04 24.07
CA VAL A 461 12.14 -4.27 23.38
C VAL A 461 13.38 -5.16 23.37
N LYS A 462 13.28 -6.38 23.94
CA LYS A 462 14.31 -7.38 23.71
C LYS A 462 14.08 -7.99 22.33
N PHE A 463 15.09 -7.97 21.48
CA PHE A 463 15.10 -8.62 20.17
C PHE A 463 16.48 -9.24 19.94
N ASP A 464 16.51 -10.51 19.56
CA ASP A 464 17.69 -11.39 19.61
C ASP A 464 18.45 -11.28 20.96
N ASP A 465 19.78 -11.08 20.91
CA ASP A 465 20.63 -10.80 22.07
C ASP A 465 20.64 -9.31 22.47
N GLY A 466 19.94 -8.46 21.71
CA GLY A 466 19.87 -7.02 21.92
C GLY A 466 18.71 -6.57 22.79
N VAL A 467 18.81 -5.32 23.25
CA VAL A 467 17.69 -4.52 23.75
C VAL A 467 17.70 -3.22 22.95
N TYR A 468 16.58 -2.88 22.35
CA TYR A 468 16.36 -1.71 21.50
C TYR A 468 15.16 -0.91 22.04
N ASP A 469 15.20 0.42 22.03
CA ASP A 469 14.05 1.23 22.44
C ASP A 469 13.18 1.47 21.21
N HIS A 470 11.96 0.93 21.20
CA HIS A 470 10.91 1.44 20.33
C HIS A 470 10.77 2.94 20.56
N ALA A 471 10.58 3.72 19.49
CA ALA A 471 10.32 5.14 19.58
C ALA A 471 9.17 5.57 18.65
N MET A 472 8.24 6.34 19.21
CA MET A 472 7.35 7.24 18.46
C MET A 472 7.97 8.63 18.52
N THR A 473 8.11 9.31 17.38
CA THR A 473 8.85 10.56 17.30
C THR A 473 8.13 11.68 16.54
N TYR A 474 8.59 12.91 16.78
CA TYR A 474 8.25 14.09 16.01
C TYR A 474 9.48 15.01 15.88
N TYR A 475 9.66 15.64 14.72
CA TYR A 475 10.60 16.76 14.55
C TYR A 475 10.05 17.82 13.61
N SER A 476 10.63 19.02 13.67
CA SER A 476 10.29 20.16 12.82
C SER A 476 11.49 20.56 11.96
N ALA A 477 11.39 20.42 10.64
CA ALA A 477 12.42 20.81 9.68
C ALA A 477 12.53 22.35 9.52
N GLU A 478 13.65 22.83 8.96
CA GLU A 478 13.91 24.28 8.77
C GLU A 478 12.85 25.00 7.91
N SER A 479 12.21 24.26 6.99
CA SER A 479 11.08 24.73 6.17
C SER A 479 9.82 25.06 6.98
N GLY A 480 9.73 24.53 8.21
CA GLY A 480 8.54 24.48 9.03
C GLY A 480 7.71 23.19 8.88
N ALA A 481 8.11 22.24 8.03
CA ALA A 481 7.45 20.94 7.95
C ALA A 481 7.57 20.19 9.29
N GLY A 482 6.45 19.63 9.77
CA GLY A 482 6.45 18.63 10.83
C GLY A 482 6.62 17.22 10.23
N VAL A 483 7.40 16.38 10.88
CA VAL A 483 7.53 14.96 10.54
C VAL A 483 7.18 14.12 11.77
N PHE A 484 6.28 13.17 11.65
CA PHE A 484 5.76 12.32 12.73
C PHE A 484 5.87 10.84 12.36
N ALA A 485 6.29 10.00 13.31
CA ALA A 485 6.39 8.56 13.11
C ALA A 485 5.90 7.77 14.34
N THR A 486 5.09 6.73 14.12
CA THR A 486 4.54 5.87 15.19
C THR A 486 5.51 4.75 15.58
N GLY A 487 6.30 4.25 14.62
CA GLY A 487 7.31 3.21 14.81
C GLY A 487 6.71 1.83 15.11
N THR A 488 5.50 1.54 14.64
CA THR A 488 4.81 0.25 14.81
C THR A 488 3.78 0.02 13.71
N ILE A 489 3.87 -1.11 12.99
CA ILE A 489 2.89 -1.50 11.94
C ILE A 489 1.47 -1.61 12.52
N ALA A 490 1.35 -2.07 13.77
CA ALA A 490 0.07 -2.26 14.43
C ALA A 490 -0.71 -0.98 14.77
N TRP A 491 -0.21 0.21 14.40
CA TRP A 491 -0.90 1.48 14.63
C TRP A 491 -2.22 1.57 13.84
N ILE A 492 -2.21 1.37 12.52
CA ILE A 492 -3.44 1.43 11.72
C ILE A 492 -4.37 0.25 12.02
N LEU A 493 -3.82 -0.95 12.29
CA LEU A 493 -4.59 -2.11 12.74
C LEU A 493 -5.36 -1.86 14.05
N THR A 494 -4.96 -0.87 14.85
CA THR A 494 -5.63 -0.48 16.09
C THR A 494 -6.83 0.47 15.86
N LEU A 495 -6.96 1.06 14.66
CA LEU A 495 -8.09 1.93 14.32
C LEU A 495 -9.40 1.14 14.09
N ASP A 496 -9.31 -0.14 13.72
CA ASP A 496 -10.45 -1.05 13.74
C ASP A 496 -10.65 -1.61 15.17
N GLU A 497 -11.73 -1.17 15.83
CA GLU A 497 -12.05 -1.58 17.20
C GLU A 497 -12.49 -3.06 17.29
N GLU A 498 -13.14 -3.58 16.24
CA GLU A 498 -13.67 -4.94 16.22
C GLU A 498 -12.55 -5.98 16.03
N GLU A 499 -11.54 -5.67 15.22
CA GLU A 499 -10.36 -6.53 15.02
C GLU A 499 -9.33 -6.41 16.16
N TRP A 500 -9.18 -5.23 16.78
CA TRP A 500 -8.13 -5.02 17.79
C TRP A 500 -8.50 -5.53 19.20
N ASP A 501 -9.78 -5.49 19.59
CA ASP A 501 -10.32 -5.98 20.87
C ASP A 501 -9.74 -5.26 22.13
N ASP A 502 -9.35 -3.98 21.99
CA ASP A 502 -8.99 -3.08 23.12
C ASP A 502 -9.45 -1.63 22.84
N PRO A 503 -10.72 -1.29 23.13
CA PRO A 503 -11.31 0.03 22.86
C PRO A 503 -10.56 1.21 23.47
N LYS A 504 -9.82 1.01 24.57
CA LYS A 504 -9.02 2.07 25.20
C LYS A 504 -7.75 2.36 24.40
N THR A 505 -7.15 1.33 23.83
CA THR A 505 -5.99 1.47 22.95
C THR A 505 -6.43 2.07 21.60
N THR A 506 -7.62 1.72 21.11
CA THR A 506 -8.26 2.38 19.95
C THR A 506 -8.62 3.85 20.21
N GLU A 507 -9.25 4.20 21.34
CA GLU A 507 -9.55 5.60 21.73
C GLU A 507 -8.27 6.48 21.69
N PHE A 508 -7.16 5.95 22.21
CA PHE A 508 -5.87 6.64 22.20
C PHE A 508 -5.28 6.80 20.79
N VAL A 509 -5.19 5.72 20.02
CA VAL A 509 -4.63 5.74 18.65
C VAL A 509 -5.45 6.65 17.74
N ARG A 510 -6.77 6.55 17.79
CA ARG A 510 -7.70 7.41 17.05
C ARG A 510 -7.55 8.88 17.46
N GLY A 511 -7.42 9.18 18.75
CA GLY A 511 -7.19 10.53 19.26
C GLY A 511 -5.88 11.14 18.76
N VAL A 512 -4.75 10.44 18.94
CA VAL A 512 -3.43 10.88 18.45
C VAL A 512 -3.43 11.07 16.94
N THR A 513 -3.99 10.12 16.18
CA THR A 513 -4.08 10.19 14.72
C THR A 513 -4.95 11.38 14.28
N THR A 514 -6.10 11.62 14.93
CA THR A 514 -6.95 12.79 14.67
C THR A 514 -6.22 14.11 14.89
N ASN A 515 -5.42 14.22 15.95
CA ASN A 515 -4.64 15.42 16.24
C ASN A 515 -3.58 15.66 15.15
N VAL A 516 -2.81 14.62 14.80
CA VAL A 516 -1.80 14.69 13.74
C VAL A 516 -2.43 15.09 12.41
N LEU A 517 -3.49 14.41 11.97
CA LEU A 517 -4.19 14.69 10.71
C LEU A 517 -4.67 16.14 10.62
N ARG A 518 -5.23 16.70 11.70
CA ARG A 518 -5.71 18.10 11.73
C ARG A 518 -4.59 19.13 11.64
N ALA A 519 -3.55 18.99 12.46
CA ALA A 519 -2.41 19.91 12.43
C ALA A 519 -1.63 19.82 11.10
N PHE A 520 -1.54 18.62 10.54
CA PHE A 520 -0.85 18.37 9.27
C PHE A 520 -1.66 18.87 8.08
N ALA A 521 -3.00 18.81 8.14
CA ALA A 521 -3.87 19.38 7.13
C ALA A 521 -3.84 20.92 7.08
N ALA A 522 -3.67 21.57 8.24
CA ALA A 522 -3.46 23.02 8.32
C ALA A 522 -2.08 23.41 7.73
N GLY A 523 -1.00 22.97 8.39
CA GLY A 523 0.38 23.04 7.91
C GLY A 523 1.01 24.43 7.69
N PRO A 524 2.34 24.52 7.57
CA PRO A 524 3.35 23.54 8.01
C PRO A 524 3.38 23.40 9.54
N ALA A 525 3.21 22.17 10.04
CA ALA A 525 2.91 21.91 11.46
C ALA A 525 4.07 22.29 12.39
N GLY A 526 5.32 22.24 11.92
CA GLY A 526 6.50 22.67 12.67
C GLY A 526 6.56 24.17 12.99
N ARG A 527 5.70 25.00 12.38
CA ARG A 527 5.59 26.44 12.68
C ARG A 527 4.70 26.72 13.90
N GLU A 528 3.57 26.02 13.99
CA GLU A 528 2.64 26.12 15.13
C GLU A 528 3.06 25.22 16.30
N HIS A 529 3.74 24.11 15.98
CA HIS A 529 4.21 23.10 16.92
C HIS A 529 5.72 22.82 16.72
N PRO A 530 6.61 23.78 17.02
CA PRO A 530 8.06 23.59 16.89
C PRO A 530 8.58 22.54 17.87
N SER A 531 9.47 21.67 17.39
CA SER A 531 9.98 20.53 18.16
C SER A 531 11.01 20.91 19.23
N LYS A 532 11.02 20.14 20.33
CA LYS A 532 11.78 20.41 21.58
C LYS A 532 12.67 19.21 21.94
N GLY A 533 13.66 18.97 21.07
CA GLY A 533 14.45 17.74 21.02
C GLY A 533 14.89 17.14 22.35
N ASN A 534 14.50 15.89 22.58
CA ASN A 534 14.74 15.17 23.82
C ASN A 534 15.45 13.80 23.60
N SER A 535 15.65 13.37 22.35
CA SER A 535 16.15 12.04 21.95
C SER A 535 17.41 11.60 22.68
N ARG A 536 18.35 12.53 22.95
CA ARG A 536 19.57 12.31 23.77
C ARG A 536 19.31 11.60 25.12
N ARG A 537 18.11 11.72 25.71
CA ARG A 537 17.72 11.06 26.98
C ARG A 537 17.40 9.56 26.83
N TYR A 538 17.17 9.08 25.60
CA TYR A 538 16.72 7.74 25.28
C TYR A 538 17.78 6.91 24.52
N ARG A 539 19.02 7.40 24.47
CA ARG A 539 20.17 6.72 23.82
C ARG A 539 21.09 5.98 24.80
N SER A 540 20.85 6.06 26.12
CA SER A 540 21.87 5.79 27.16
C SER A 540 22.00 4.33 27.65
N SER A 541 21.54 3.33 26.88
CA SER A 541 21.52 1.93 27.35
C SER A 541 21.53 0.86 26.25
N ILE A 542 21.63 1.24 24.98
CA ILE A 542 21.13 0.44 23.84
C ILE A 542 22.06 0.57 22.64
N ARG A 543 22.23 -0.51 21.87
CA ARG A 543 22.89 -0.44 20.55
C ARG A 543 21.91 0.18 19.54
N PRO A 544 22.32 1.15 18.72
CA PRO A 544 21.55 1.49 17.54
C PRO A 544 21.52 0.28 16.59
N PRO A 545 20.52 0.14 15.70
CA PRO A 545 20.53 -0.90 14.67
C PRO A 545 21.63 -0.60 13.66
N GLU A 546 22.75 -1.32 13.78
CA GLU A 546 23.95 -1.13 12.95
C GLU A 546 23.69 -1.49 11.47
N ALA A 547 24.64 -1.14 10.59
CA ALA A 547 24.61 -1.55 9.20
C ALA A 547 24.92 -3.06 9.10
N ILE A 548 23.86 -3.89 9.07
CA ILE A 548 23.99 -5.34 9.06
C ILE A 548 24.43 -5.81 7.66
N GLU A 549 25.72 -6.17 7.53
CA GLU A 549 26.21 -6.95 6.38
C GLU A 549 25.84 -8.44 6.47
N ALA A 550 25.45 -8.94 7.65
CA ALA A 550 25.25 -10.38 7.90
C ALA A 550 24.11 -10.71 8.90
N ALA A 551 22.85 -10.63 8.45
CA ALA A 551 21.73 -11.38 9.04
C ALA A 551 20.62 -11.56 7.99
N GLU A 552 20.66 -12.67 7.23
CA GLU A 552 19.58 -13.04 6.28
C GLU A 552 18.49 -13.92 6.92
N SER A 553 18.44 -13.96 8.25
CA SER A 553 17.55 -14.82 9.04
C SER A 553 16.52 -14.01 9.84
N VAL A 554 15.26 -14.45 9.82
CA VAL A 554 14.12 -13.92 10.60
C VAL A 554 13.55 -12.58 10.10
N GLU A 555 13.15 -12.56 8.83
CA GLU A 555 12.14 -11.61 8.31
C GLU A 555 10.96 -12.37 7.65
N THR A 556 10.67 -13.59 8.12
CA THR A 556 9.49 -14.35 7.71
C THR A 556 8.35 -14.08 8.67
N VAL A 557 7.43 -13.20 8.26
CA VAL A 557 6.05 -13.11 8.75
C VAL A 557 5.23 -14.28 8.17
#